data_AF-A0A6J4KBS3-F1
#
_entry.id   AF-A0A6J4KBS3-F1
#
_cell.length_a   1.000
_cell.length_b   1.000
_cell.length_c   1.000
_cell.angle_alpha   90.00
_cell.angle_beta   90.00
_cell.angle_gamma   90.00
#
_symmetry.space_group_name_H-M   'P 1'
#
loop_
_entity.id
_entity.type
_entity.pdbx_description
1 polymer ?
#
loop_
_entity_poly.entity_id
_entity_poly.type
_entity_poly.pdbx_seq_one_letter_code
_entity_poly.pdbx_strand_id
1 'polypeptide(L)'
;MTRLSPEIGRCPSCNTPIRQDHPYAWCSECGNGLPEELRPRPRAGAAVERPADAGGPRVMFRHFGSSFRTWDGLFAEAAAFATQVGRERLISIGHSEDQAKGVVTVWYWSA
;
A
#
# COMPACT_ATOMS: atom_id res chain seq x y z
N MET A 1 -25.70 4.37 -8.58
CA MET A 1 -24.58 5.10 -9.22
C MET A 1 -23.73 5.72 -8.14
N THR A 2 -22.65 5.06 -7.73
CA THR A 2 -21.79 5.54 -6.63
C THR A 2 -20.95 6.70 -7.16
N ARG A 3 -21.18 7.92 -6.67
CA ARG A 3 -20.32 9.06 -7.00
C ARG A 3 -18.94 8.78 -6.44
N LEU A 4 -17.95 8.68 -7.32
CA LEU A 4 -16.55 8.61 -6.93
C LEU A 4 -16.16 9.97 -6.30
N SER A 5 -15.58 9.94 -5.12
CA SER A 5 -15.07 11.14 -4.45
C SER A 5 -14.01 11.84 -5.31
N PRO A 6 -13.91 13.18 -5.25
CA PRO A 6 -13.01 13.94 -6.12
C PRO A 6 -11.53 13.66 -5.81
N GLU A 7 -10.68 13.73 -6.85
CA GLU A 7 -9.22 13.70 -6.73
C GLU A 7 -8.73 14.99 -6.06
N ILE A 8 -7.92 14.88 -5.01
CA ILE A 8 -7.31 16.01 -4.29
C ILE A 8 -5.82 16.18 -4.62
N GLY A 9 -5.22 15.20 -5.30
CA GLY A 9 -3.86 15.27 -5.81
C GLY A 9 -3.31 13.89 -6.17
N ARG A 10 -2.00 13.81 -6.36
CA ARG A 10 -1.30 12.57 -6.76
C ARG A 10 -0.16 12.25 -5.81
N CYS A 11 0.07 10.97 -5.57
CA CYS A 11 1.20 10.52 -4.77
C CYS A 11 2.52 10.96 -5.43
N PRO A 12 3.40 11.71 -4.75
CA PRO A 12 4.66 12.18 -5.34
C PRO A 12 5.65 11.06 -5.67
N SER A 13 5.47 9.86 -5.10
CA SER A 13 6.37 8.73 -5.35
C SER A 13 5.93 7.80 -6.49
N CYS A 14 4.62 7.59 -6.67
CA CYS A 14 4.11 6.60 -7.64
C CYS A 14 3.04 7.16 -8.59
N ASN A 15 2.72 8.44 -8.48
CA ASN A 15 1.75 9.16 -9.31
C ASN A 15 0.30 8.65 -9.24
N THR A 16 -0.02 7.76 -8.29
CA THR A 16 -1.39 7.28 -8.06
C THR A 16 -2.29 8.42 -7.60
N PRO A 17 -3.52 8.55 -8.15
CA PRO A 17 -4.54 9.49 -7.68
C PRO A 17 -4.91 9.30 -6.21
N ILE A 18 -4.93 10.40 -5.45
CA ILE A 18 -5.41 10.46 -4.07
C ILE A 18 -6.78 11.15 -4.07
N ARG A 19 -7.78 10.50 -3.47
CA ARG A 19 -9.17 10.99 -3.44
C ARG A 19 -9.50 11.57 -2.08
N GLN A 20 -10.43 12.53 -2.03
CA GLN A 20 -10.78 13.29 -0.81
C GLN A 20 -11.18 12.42 0.39
N ASP A 21 -11.74 11.24 0.14
CA ASP A 21 -12.22 10.29 1.15
C ASP A 21 -11.20 9.21 1.52
N HIS A 22 -9.97 9.30 1.03
CA HIS A 22 -8.94 8.34 1.40
C HIS A 22 -8.70 8.37 2.92
N PRO A 23 -8.59 7.21 3.59
CA PRO A 23 -8.55 7.17 5.06
C PRO A 23 -7.13 7.22 5.65
N TYR A 24 -6.08 7.27 4.81
CA TYR A 24 -4.70 7.02 5.23
C TYR A 24 -3.80 8.24 5.00
N ALA A 25 -2.87 8.49 5.92
CA ALA A 25 -1.81 9.49 5.75
C ALA A 25 -0.65 9.02 4.83
N TRP A 26 -0.81 7.89 4.15
CA TRP A 26 0.15 7.29 3.21
C TRP A 26 -0.58 6.82 1.94
N CYS A 27 0.18 6.63 0.86
CA CYS A 27 -0.36 6.10 -0.38
C CYS A 27 -0.64 4.60 -0.25
N SER A 28 -1.86 4.14 -0.59
CA SER A 28 -2.23 2.72 -0.55
C SER A 28 -1.44 1.85 -1.52
N GLU A 29 -0.93 2.44 -2.60
CA GLU A 29 -0.25 1.70 -3.66
C GLU A 29 1.25 1.52 -3.42
N CYS A 30 1.92 2.56 -2.92
CA CYS A 30 3.37 2.53 -2.72
C CYS A 30 3.82 2.58 -1.26
N GLY A 31 2.90 2.88 -0.33
CA GLY A 31 3.19 2.90 1.11
C GLY A 31 3.95 4.14 1.60
N ASN A 32 4.40 5.04 0.72
CA ASN A 32 5.09 6.26 1.12
C ASN A 32 4.12 7.25 1.78
N GLY A 33 4.64 8.02 2.75
CA GLY A 33 3.89 9.08 3.42
C GLY A 33 3.39 10.13 2.43
N LEU A 34 2.14 10.54 2.59
CA LEU A 34 1.58 11.65 1.83
C LEU A 34 2.01 12.99 2.44
N PRO A 35 2.25 14.01 1.59
CA PRO A 35 2.50 15.37 2.06
C PRO A 35 1.24 15.90 2.76
N GLU A 36 1.41 16.89 3.64
CA GLU A 36 0.36 17.36 4.56
C GLU A 36 -0.94 17.75 3.84
N GLU A 37 -0.83 18.33 2.65
CA GLU A 37 -1.95 18.78 1.82
C GLU A 37 -2.82 17.63 1.30
N LEU A 38 -2.23 16.43 1.20
CA LEU A 38 -2.87 15.22 0.74
C LEU A 38 -3.20 14.26 1.88
N ARG A 39 -3.09 14.67 3.15
CA ARG A 39 -3.50 13.84 4.28
C ARG A 39 -5.00 13.96 4.52
N PRO A 40 -5.66 12.91 5.05
CA PRO A 40 -7.06 12.99 5.40
C PRO A 40 -7.25 14.09 6.44
N ARG A 41 -8.16 15.02 6.18
CA ARG A 41 -8.62 15.94 7.23
C ARG A 41 -9.29 15.11 8.31
N PRO A 42 -8.93 15.27 9.59
CA PRO A 42 -9.58 14.52 10.66
C PRO A 42 -11.08 14.83 10.65
N ARG A 43 -11.89 13.84 10.29
CA ARG A 43 -13.30 13.83 10.70
C ARG A 43 -13.32 13.56 12.20
N ALA A 44 -14.11 14.32 12.95
CA ALA A 44 -14.32 14.08 14.37
C ALA A 44 -14.64 12.59 14.60
N GLY A 45 -13.70 11.85 15.20
CA GLY A 45 -13.85 10.44 15.56
C GLY A 45 -13.14 9.38 14.69
N ALA A 46 -12.36 9.73 13.65
CA ALA A 46 -11.65 8.75 12.81
C ALA A 46 -10.12 8.87 12.81
N ALA A 47 -9.54 9.65 13.73
CA ALA A 47 -8.11 9.68 13.92
C ALA A 47 -7.70 8.41 14.68
N VAL A 48 -7.22 7.39 13.97
CA VAL A 48 -6.26 6.47 14.58
C VAL A 48 -4.99 7.30 14.78
N GLU A 49 -4.94 8.02 15.90
CA GLU A 49 -3.76 8.75 16.30
C GLU A 49 -2.61 7.75 16.52
N ARG A 50 -1.47 8.07 15.92
CA ARG A 50 -0.25 7.26 16.03
C ARG A 50 0.39 7.51 17.40
N PRO A 51 1.00 6.50 18.04
CA PRO A 51 2.14 6.75 18.90
C PRO A 51 3.22 7.52 18.11
N ALA A 52 3.87 8.47 18.79
CA ALA A 52 4.96 9.26 18.24
C ALA A 52 6.07 8.37 17.65
N ASP A 53 6.81 8.96 16.72
CA ASP A 53 7.92 8.39 15.97
C ASP A 53 8.94 7.64 16.85
N ALA A 54 8.80 6.32 16.98
CA ALA A 54 9.95 5.49 17.30
C ALA A 54 10.72 5.38 15.97
N GLY A 55 11.78 6.17 15.79
CA GLY A 55 12.55 6.34 14.55
C GLY A 55 13.28 5.08 14.04
N GLY A 56 12.60 3.94 13.99
CA GLY A 56 13.07 2.68 13.45
C GLY A 56 12.31 2.28 12.17
N PRO A 57 12.80 1.24 11.49
CA PRO A 57 12.21 0.72 10.27
C PRO A 57 10.77 0.27 10.48
N ARG A 58 9.89 0.59 9.53
CA ARG A 58 8.46 0.28 9.58
C ARG A 58 8.16 -0.99 8.80
N VAL A 59 7.23 -1.82 9.29
CA VAL A 59 6.70 -2.90 8.45
C VAL A 59 5.77 -2.31 7.40
N MET A 60 6.13 -2.52 6.14
CA MET A 60 5.40 -2.16 4.94
C MET A 60 4.96 -3.43 4.21
N PHE A 61 3.98 -3.29 3.32
CA PHE A 61 3.58 -4.38 2.44
C PHE A 61 3.21 -3.90 1.04
N ARG A 62 3.27 -4.82 0.08
CA ARG A 62 2.71 -4.64 -1.27
C ARG A 62 1.95 -5.90 -1.65
N HIS A 63 0.75 -5.75 -2.20
CA HIS A 63 -0.07 -6.88 -2.63
C HIS A 63 -0.22 -6.91 -4.16
N PHE A 64 -0.42 -8.10 -4.71
CA PHE A 64 -0.59 -8.39 -6.12
C PHE A 64 -1.86 -9.24 -6.28
N GLY A 65 -2.89 -8.72 -6.94
CA GLY A 65 -4.20 -9.38 -7.07
C GLY A 65 -4.40 -10.08 -8.42
N SER A 66 -5.09 -11.23 -8.40
CA SER A 66 -5.29 -12.11 -9.56
C SER A 66 -6.33 -11.66 -10.59
N SER A 67 -6.94 -10.48 -10.44
CA SER A 67 -8.11 -10.04 -11.23
C SER A 67 -7.98 -10.23 -12.74
N PHE A 68 -6.76 -10.25 -13.29
CA PHE A 68 -6.46 -10.56 -14.69
C PHE A 68 -5.16 -11.36 -14.88
N ARG A 69 -4.69 -12.08 -13.85
CA ARG A 69 -3.33 -12.69 -13.85
C ARG A 69 -3.37 -14.15 -13.42
N THR A 70 -2.50 -14.95 -14.04
CA THR A 70 -2.22 -16.32 -13.57
C THR A 70 -1.44 -16.30 -12.26
N TRP A 71 -1.50 -17.40 -11.51
CA TRP A 71 -0.69 -17.56 -10.30
C TRP A 71 0.80 -17.36 -10.56
N ASP A 72 1.33 -17.94 -11.64
CA ASP A 72 2.73 -17.77 -12.02
C ASP A 72 3.08 -16.30 -12.26
N GLY A 73 2.19 -15.54 -12.90
CA GLY A 73 2.37 -14.10 -13.11
C GLY A 73 2.39 -13.32 -11.79
N LEU A 74 1.50 -13.66 -10.85
CA LEU A 74 1.47 -13.01 -9.53
C LEU A 74 2.73 -13.27 -8.73
N PHE A 75 3.18 -14.53 -8.69
CA PHE A 75 4.41 -14.89 -7.99
C PHE A 75 5.65 -14.32 -8.66
N ALA A 76 5.70 -14.26 -10.00
CA ALA A 76 6.80 -13.63 -10.71
C ALA A 76 6.92 -12.13 -10.38
N GLU A 77 5.81 -11.40 -10.34
CA GLU A 77 5.82 -9.98 -9.97
C GLU A 77 6.17 -9.75 -8.50
N ALA A 78 5.63 -10.59 -7.60
CA ALA A 78 5.99 -10.54 -6.19
C ALA A 78 7.48 -10.82 -5.98
N ALA A 79 8.04 -11.81 -6.68
CA ALA A 79 9.47 -12.13 -6.64
C ALA A 79 10.35 -10.99 -7.20
N ALA A 80 9.93 -10.38 -8.31
CA ALA A 80 10.62 -9.22 -8.88
C ALA A 80 10.65 -8.04 -7.90
N PHE A 81 9.52 -7.74 -7.25
CA PHE A 81 9.47 -6.70 -6.22
C PHE A 81 10.30 -7.06 -4.98
N ALA A 82 10.22 -8.30 -4.49
CA ALA A 82 11.01 -8.77 -3.36
C ALA A 82 12.52 -8.65 -3.63
N THR A 83 12.94 -8.90 -4.87
CA THR A 83 14.31 -8.68 -5.32
C THR A 83 14.71 -7.21 -5.26
N GLN A 84 13.83 -6.29 -5.66
CA GLN A 84 14.07 -4.84 -5.56
C GLN A 84 14.12 -4.33 -4.12
N VAL A 85 13.30 -4.90 -3.23
CA VAL A 85 13.34 -4.60 -1.79
C VAL A 85 14.71 -4.95 -1.20
N GLY A 86 15.27 -6.08 -1.63
CA GLY A 86 16.57 -6.57 -1.18
C GLY A 86 16.47 -7.42 0.09
N ARG A 87 17.40 -8.37 0.22
CA ARG A 87 17.38 -9.42 1.25
C ARG A 87 17.21 -8.89 2.67
N GLU A 88 17.93 -7.83 3.02
CA GLU A 88 17.97 -7.30 4.40
C GLU A 88 16.66 -6.63 4.82
N ARG A 89 15.82 -6.21 3.86
CA ARG A 89 14.53 -5.56 4.14
C ARG A 89 13.35 -6.48 3.92
N LEU A 90 13.50 -7.57 3.18
CA LEU A 90 12.42 -8.53 2.94
C LEU A 90 12.09 -9.31 4.21
N ILE A 91 10.83 -9.28 4.63
CA ILE A 91 10.35 -10.03 5.80
C ILE A 91 9.77 -11.37 5.34
N SER A 92 8.82 -11.34 4.41
CA SER A 92 8.10 -12.55 3.97
C SER A 92 7.32 -12.32 2.67
N ILE A 93 7.01 -13.41 1.96
CA ILE A 93 6.02 -13.45 0.87
C ILE A 93 4.93 -14.44 1.31
N GLY A 94 3.68 -13.99 1.33
CA GLY A 94 2.51 -14.82 1.64
C GLY A 94 1.50 -14.78 0.51
N HIS A 95 0.58 -15.74 0.48
CA HIS A 95 -0.54 -15.74 -0.45
C HIS A 95 -1.85 -16.13 0.25
N SER A 96 -2.96 -15.68 -0.30
CA SER A 96 -4.31 -16.10 0.10
C SER A 96 -5.17 -16.24 -1.15
N GLU A 97 -6.18 -17.09 -1.10
CA GLU A 97 -7.08 -17.37 -2.21
C GLU A 97 -8.51 -17.52 -1.67
N ASP A 98 -9.46 -16.93 -2.39
CA ASP A 98 -10.89 -17.19 -2.22
C ASP A 98 -11.60 -17.13 -3.57
N GLN A 99 -12.41 -18.14 -3.88
CA GLN A 99 -13.19 -18.24 -5.13
C GLN A 99 -12.40 -17.97 -6.42
N ALA A 100 -11.24 -18.60 -6.55
CA ALA A 100 -10.25 -18.42 -7.61
C ALA A 100 -9.66 -17.00 -7.73
N LYS A 101 -9.85 -16.15 -6.71
CA LYS A 101 -9.22 -14.84 -6.59
C LYS A 101 -8.05 -14.91 -5.62
N GLY A 102 -6.85 -14.92 -6.18
CA GLY A 102 -5.60 -14.94 -5.46
C GLY A 102 -5.10 -13.55 -5.11
N VAL A 103 -4.48 -13.42 -3.94
CA VAL A 103 -3.59 -12.30 -3.61
C VAL A 103 -2.25 -12.85 -3.18
N VAL A 104 -1.16 -12.21 -3.63
CA VAL A 104 0.18 -12.42 -3.10
C VAL A 104 0.61 -11.14 -2.41
N THR A 105 1.18 -11.23 -1.21
CA THR A 105 1.61 -10.09 -0.41
C THR A 105 3.07 -10.23 -0.04
N VAL A 106 3.85 -9.17 -0.28
CA VAL A 106 5.25 -9.06 0.13
C VAL A 106 5.31 -8.10 1.31
N TRP A 107 5.84 -8.58 2.44
CA TRP A 107 6.06 -7.81 3.67
C TRP A 107 7.54 -7.42 3.75
N TYR A 108 7.83 -6.16 4.10
CA TYR A 108 9.20 -5.65 4.12
C TYR A 108 9.38 -4.47 5.07
N TRP A 109 10.62 -4.19 5.48
CA TRP A 109 10.98 -3.01 6.28
C TRP A 109 11.13 -1.76 5.40
N SER A 110 10.62 -0.60 5.86
CA SER A 110 10.89 0.69 5.24
C SER A 110 12.38 1.03 5.35
N ALA A 111 12.94 1.66 4.31
CA ALA A 111 14.27 2.23 4.35
C ALA A 111 14.37 3.39 5.36
#